data_AF-A0A383A3V7-F1
#
_entry.id   AF-A0A383A3V7-F1
#
_cell.length_a   1.000
_cell.length_b   1.000
_cell.length_c   1.000
_cell.angle_alpha   90.00
_cell.angle_beta   90.00
_cell.angle_gamma   90.00
#
_symmetry.space_group_name_H-M   'P 1'
#
loop_
_entity.id
_entity.type
_entity.pdbx_description
1 polymer ?
#
loop_
_entity_poly.entity_id
_entity_poly.type
_entity_poly.pdbx_seq_one_letter_code
_entity_poly.pdbx_strand_id
1 'polypeptide(L)' 'VRIRNHYLPRTSTGKKVVLAFVLSIILSQPPVVFMIDEKFQGNWLLGFPFLYSYLTIIYFFQIGIL' A
#
# COMPACT_ATOMS: atom_id res chain seq x y z
N VAL A 1 -21.21 31.32 4.65
CA VAL A 1 -20.76 30.37 3.59
C VAL A 1 -19.97 29.24 4.24
N ARG A 2 -20.43 27.99 4.15
CA ARG A 2 -19.70 26.84 4.71
C ARG A 2 -18.71 26.34 3.66
N ILE A 3 -17.45 26.77 3.73
CA ILE A 3 -16.41 26.34 2.81
C ILE A 3 -16.12 24.85 3.10
N ARG A 4 -16.58 23.96 2.21
CA ARG A 4 -16.30 22.52 2.30
C ARG A 4 -14.91 22.27 1.73
N ASN A 5 -14.00 21.81 2.58
CA ASN A 5 -12.62 21.47 2.21
C ASN A 5 -12.62 20.60 0.93
N HIS A 6 -11.92 21.06 -0.10
CA HIS A 6 -11.81 20.35 -1.38
C HIS A 6 -10.78 19.21 -1.33
N TYR A 7 -9.85 19.26 -0.36
CA TYR A 7 -8.81 18.24 -0.19
C TYR A 7 -9.30 16.97 0.52
N LEU A 8 -10.54 16.94 1.03
CA LEU A 8 -11.09 15.77 1.70
C LEU A 8 -12.09 15.04 0.79
N PRO A 9 -11.98 13.70 0.66
CA PRO A 9 -12.92 12.92 -0.14
C PRO A 9 -14.34 13.05 0.41
N ARG A 10 -15.25 13.51 -0.44
CA ARG A 10 -16.65 13.79 -0.09
C ARG A 10 -17.55 12.56 -0.18
N THR A 11 -17.17 11.59 -1.01
CA THR A 11 -17.93 10.35 -1.24
C THR A 11 -17.39 9.21 -0.39
N SER A 12 -18.27 8.27 -0.01
CA SER A 12 -17.86 7.06 0.72
C SER A 12 -16.87 6.22 -0.08
N THR A 13 -17.01 6.18 -1.41
CA THR A 13 -16.06 5.52 -2.31
C THR A 13 -14.69 6.20 -2.25
N GLY A 14 -14.63 7.53 -2.36
CA GLY A 14 -13.36 8.26 -2.27
C GLY A 14 -12.65 8.04 -0.93
N LYS A 15 -13.40 7.96 0.17
CA LYS A 15 -12.83 7.63 1.49
C LYS A 15 -12.23 6.23 1.53
N LYS A 16 -12.91 5.23 0.95
CA LYS A 16 -12.40 3.85 0.86
C LYS A 16 -11.12 3.78 0.03
N VAL A 17 -11.07 4.48 -1.11
CA VAL A 17 -9.90 4.53 -2.00
C VAL A 17 -8.71 5.20 -1.30
N VAL A 18 -8.93 6.35 -0.65
CA VAL A 18 -7.87 7.02 0.13
C VAL A 18 -7.37 6.13 1.27
N LEU A 19 -8.28 5.45 1.99
CA LEU A 19 -7.89 4.52 3.03
C LEU A 19 -7.07 3.35 2.48
N ALA A 20 -7.49 2.75 1.36
CA ALA A 20 -6.75 1.68 0.70
C ALA A 20 -5.37 2.13 0.24
N PHE A 21 -5.26 3.35 -0.29
CA PHE A 21 -3.98 3.95 -0.67
C PHE A 21 -3.06 4.14 0.53
N VAL A 22 -3.57 4.75 1.61
CA VAL A 22 -2.78 4.97 2.83
C VAL A 22 -2.28 3.66 3.42
N LEU A 23 -3.15 2.64 3.50
CA LEU A 23 -2.75 1.31 3.98
C LEU A 23 -1.68 0.69 3.07
N SER A 24 -1.82 0.82 1.75
CA SER A 24 -0.83 0.33 0.80
C SER A 24 0.52 1.06 0.90
N ILE A 25 0.51 2.37 1.14
CA ILE A 25 1.72 3.15 1.38
C ILE A 25 2.42 2.66 2.65
N ILE A 26 1.67 2.45 3.74
CA ILE A 26 2.20 1.92 5.01
C ILE A 26 2.91 0.58 4.79
N LEU A 27 2.32 -0.32 3.99
CA LEU A 27 2.91 -1.62 3.66
C LEU A 27 4.27 -1.50 2.93
N SER A 28 4.45 -0.46 2.13
CA SER A 28 5.75 -0.18 1.46
C SER A 28 6.76 0.62 2.30
N GLN A 29 6.43 1.01 3.54
CA GLN A 29 7.36 1.79 4.36
C GLN A 29 8.44 0.92 5.01
N PRO A 30 9.67 1.44 5.20
CA PRO A 30 10.80 0.67 5.72
C PRO A 30 10.51 -0.12 7.00
N PRO A 31 9.83 0.44 8.02
CA PRO A 31 9.52 -0.33 9.23
C PRO A 31 8.69 -1.59 8.96
N VAL A 32 7.65 -1.49 8.12
CA VAL A 32 6.78 -2.64 7.81
C VAL A 32 7.48 -3.63 6.89
N VAL A 33 8.22 -3.12 5.91
CA VAL A 33 9.00 -3.94 4.98
C VAL A 33 10.03 -4.77 5.73
N PHE A 34 10.77 -4.18 6.68
CA PHE A 34 11.75 -4.92 7.47
C PHE A 34 11.10 -5.91 8.44
N MET A 35 9.97 -5.58 9.07
CA MET A 35 9.22 -6.54 9.89
C MET A 35 8.74 -7.76 9.07
N ILE A 36 8.33 -7.54 7.82
CA ILE A 36 7.91 -8.62 6.93
C ILE A 36 9.14 -9.41 6.46
N ASP A 37 10.20 -8.73 6.03
CA ASP A 37 11.42 -9.38 5.55
C ASP A 37 12.00 -10.29 6.64
N GLU A 38 12.16 -9.80 7.87
CA GLU A 38 12.63 -10.56 9.03
C GLU A 38 11.81 -11.85 9.24
N LYS A 39 10.48 -11.77 9.06
CA LYS A 39 9.58 -12.91 9.23
C LYS A 39 9.63 -13.91 8.08
N PHE A 40 9.93 -13.47 6.86
CA PHE A 40 9.90 -14.30 5.65
C PHE A 40 11.29 -14.49 5.03
N GLN A 41 12.38 -14.20 5.76
CA GLN A 41 13.75 -14.35 5.27
C GLN A 41 13.98 -15.74 4.68
N GLY A 42 14.58 -15.77 3.50
CA GLY A 42 14.90 -17.02 2.79
C GLY A 42 13.72 -17.68 2.09
N ASN A 43 12.50 -17.11 2.15
CA ASN A 43 11.37 -17.61 1.35
C ASN A 43 11.45 -17.13 -0.09
N TRP A 44 11.06 -18.02 -0.99
CA TRP A 44 10.98 -17.77 -2.42
C TRP A 44 9.53 -17.89 -2.86
N LEU A 45 9.10 -16.95 -3.70
CA LEU A 45 7.77 -16.92 -4.28
C LEU A 45 7.91 -16.80 -5.80
N LEU A 46 7.42 -17.81 -6.53
CA LEU A 46 7.47 -17.88 -8.00
C LEU A 46 8.90 -17.75 -8.57
N GLY A 47 9.91 -18.26 -7.86
CA GLY A 47 11.31 -18.21 -8.32
C GLY A 47 12.03 -16.89 -8.02
N PHE A 48 11.39 -15.95 -7.33
CA PHE A 48 12.00 -14.72 -6.85
C PHE A 48 12.05 -14.69 -5.32
N PRO A 49 13.00 -13.98 -4.71
CA PRO A 49 12.97 -13.69 -3.28
C PRO A 49 11.64 -13.04 -2.90
N PHE A 50 11.01 -13.53 -1.83
CA PHE A 50 9.66 -13.14 -1.40
C PHE A 50 9.47 -11.63 -1.32
N LEU A 51 10.48 -10.91 -0.80
CA LEU A 51 10.47 -9.46 -0.67
C LEU A 51 10.19 -8.73 -2.00
N TYR A 52 10.80 -9.17 -3.10
CA TYR A 52 10.61 -8.52 -4.40
C TYR A 52 9.20 -8.77 -4.94
N SER A 53 8.71 -9.99 -4.83
CA SER A 53 7.34 -10.33 -5.25
C SER A 53 6.30 -9.58 -4.43
N TYR A 54 6.51 -9.50 -3.10
CA TYR A 54 5.69 -8.71 -2.19
C TYR A 54 5.63 -7.24 -2.59
N LEU A 55 6.78 -6.57 -2.74
CA LEU A 55 6.84 -5.17 -3.11
C LEU A 55 6.25 -4.92 -4.50
N THR A 56 6.47 -5.84 -5.45
CA THR A 56 5.89 -5.77 -6.79
C THR A 56 4.36 -5.72 -6.73
N ILE A 57 3.73 -6.60 -5.96
CA ILE A 57 2.27 -6.62 -5.78
C ILE A 57 1.78 -5.31 -5.15
N ILE A 58 2.47 -4.83 -4.11
CA ILE A 58 2.09 -3.57 -3.44
C ILE A 58 2.21 -2.38 -4.39
N TYR A 59 3.28 -2.27 -5.17
CA TYR A 59 3.44 -1.19 -6.15
C TYR A 59 2.41 -1.24 -7.26
N PHE A 60 2.10 -2.42 -7.80
CA PHE A 60 1.01 -2.54 -8.78
C PHE A 60 -0.34 -2.13 -8.19
N PHE A 61 -0.60 -2.46 -6.93
CA PHE A 61 -1.81 -2.03 -6.23
C PHE A 61 -1.85 -0.50 -6.05
N GLN A 62 -0.72 0.14 -5.72
CA GLN A 62 -0.63 1.61 -5.65
C GLN A 62 -0.89 2.25 -7.01
N ILE A 63 -0.26 1.75 -8.07
CA ILE A 63 -0.47 2.23 -9.44
C ILE A 63 -1.93 2.08 -9.86
N GLY A 64 -2.59 0.97 -9.52
CA GLY A 64 -4.00 0.75 -9.86
C GLY A 64 -4.97 1.63 -9.08
N ILE A 65 -4.55 2.21 -7.95
CA ILE A 65 -5.35 3.18 -7.19
C ILE A 65 -5.23 4.60 -7.74
N LEU A 66 -4.04 4.96 -8.25
CA LEU A 66 -3.76 6.25 -8.88
C LEU A 66 -4.57 6.46 -10.16
#